data_AF-A0A962G741-F1
#
_entry.id   AF-A0A962G741-F1
#
_cell.length_a   1.000
_cell.length_b   1.000
_cell.length_c   1.000
_cell.angle_alpha   90.00
_cell.angle_beta   90.00
_cell.angle_gamma   90.00
#
_symmetry.space_group_name_H-M   'P 1'
#
loop_
_entity.id
_entity.type
_entity.pdbx_description
1 polymer ?
#
loop_
_entity_poly.entity_id
_entity_poly.type
_entity_poly.pdbx_seq_one_letter_code
_entity_poly.pdbx_strand_id
1 'polypeptide(L)'
;NDTVMPAAPHAEPAASSSMHTIPPIGLVRQFMNETTVAALGLRAFMFTLKLERANSKEELSDLVPEYQRLLAKSRKSEPAYPEAMARRIEQMLSSI
;
A
#
# COMPACT_ATOMS: atom_id res chain seq x y z
N ASN A 1 -53.09 -22.15 -0.41
CA ASN A 1 -51.74 -22.02 0.16
C ASN A 1 -51.21 -23.38 0.54
N ASP A 2 -50.07 -23.87 0.09
CA ASP A 2 -49.03 -23.33 -0.79
C ASP A 2 -48.22 -24.53 -1.28
N THR A 3 -48.06 -24.66 -2.59
CA THR A 3 -47.15 -25.63 -3.21
C THR A 3 -45.75 -25.05 -3.14
N VAL A 4 -44.89 -25.59 -2.27
CA VAL A 4 -43.47 -25.19 -2.20
C VAL A 4 -42.71 -25.82 -3.35
N MET A 5 -42.25 -24.98 -4.28
CA MET A 5 -41.25 -25.34 -5.30
C MET A 5 -39.88 -25.55 -4.63
N PRO A 6 -39.05 -26.51 -5.11
CA PRO A 6 -37.67 -26.61 -4.68
C PRO A 6 -36.84 -25.47 -5.28
N ALA A 7 -36.16 -24.72 -4.40
CA ALA A 7 -35.23 -23.66 -4.77
C ALA A 7 -34.04 -24.24 -5.57
N ALA A 8 -33.70 -23.59 -6.68
CA ALA A 8 -32.49 -23.86 -7.43
C ALA A 8 -31.24 -23.57 -6.57
N PRO A 9 -30.16 -24.36 -6.68
CA PRO A 9 -28.94 -24.09 -5.96
C PRO A 9 -28.31 -22.81 -6.53
N HIS A 10 -28.29 -21.76 -5.73
CA HIS A 10 -27.42 -20.62 -5.99
C HIS A 10 -25.98 -21.14 -5.98
N ALA A 11 -25.37 -21.22 -7.16
CA ALA A 11 -23.93 -21.36 -7.28
C ALA A 11 -23.30 -20.09 -6.70
N GLU A 12 -22.90 -20.16 -5.42
CA GLU A 12 -21.96 -19.20 -4.85
C GLU A 12 -20.69 -19.24 -5.70
N PRO A 13 -20.20 -18.10 -6.22
CA PRO A 13 -18.88 -18.06 -6.80
C PRO A 13 -17.90 -18.27 -5.64
N ALA A 14 -17.32 -19.46 -5.58
CA ALA A 14 -16.13 -19.74 -4.80
C ALA A 14 -14.99 -18.86 -5.36
N ALA A 15 -14.97 -17.60 -4.95
CA ALA A 15 -13.80 -16.76 -5.06
C ALA A 15 -12.79 -17.33 -4.06
N SER A 16 -12.04 -18.33 -4.53
CA SER A 16 -10.84 -18.82 -3.88
C SER A 16 -9.94 -17.62 -3.64
N SER A 17 -10.06 -17.06 -2.42
CA SER A 17 -9.12 -16.11 -1.88
C SER A 17 -7.85 -16.89 -1.59
N SER A 18 -7.11 -17.20 -2.65
CA SER A 18 -5.71 -17.60 -2.53
C SER A 18 -5.07 -16.46 -1.76
N MET A 19 -4.85 -16.67 -0.46
CA MET A 19 -4.12 -15.76 0.43
C MET A 19 -2.76 -15.57 -0.20
N HIS A 20 -2.63 -14.56 -1.06
CA HIS A 20 -1.35 -14.19 -1.63
C HIS A 20 -0.57 -13.57 -0.48
N THR A 21 0.25 -14.37 0.19
CA THR A 21 1.15 -13.88 1.23
C THR A 21 2.10 -12.91 0.55
N ILE A 22 1.80 -11.61 0.67
CA ILE A 22 2.65 -10.56 0.15
C ILE A 22 4.00 -10.71 0.87
N PRO A 23 5.12 -10.84 0.13
CA PRO A 23 6.42 -10.93 0.76
C PRO A 23 6.64 -9.69 1.63
N PRO A 24 7.38 -9.79 2.75
CA PRO A 24 7.50 -8.69 3.70
C PRO A 24 7.95 -7.36 3.07
N ILE A 25 8.81 -7.40 2.06
CA ILE A 25 9.20 -6.23 1.27
C ILE A 25 8.05 -5.61 0.45
N GLY A 26 7.16 -6.45 -0.06
CA GLY A 26 5.95 -6.02 -0.78
C GLY A 26 4.98 -5.25 0.11
N LEU A 27 4.94 -5.56 1.42
CA LEU A 27 4.14 -4.80 2.39
C LEU A 27 4.68 -3.38 2.58
N VAL A 28 6.00 -3.21 2.63
CA VAL A 28 6.62 -1.88 2.71
C VAL A 28 6.30 -1.07 1.44
N ARG A 29 6.46 -1.70 0.29
CA ARG A 29 6.17 -1.10 -1.02
C ARG A 29 4.71 -0.69 -1.14
N GLN A 30 3.79 -1.56 -0.74
CA GLN A 30 2.36 -1.26 -0.73
C GLN A 30 2.04 -0.08 0.20
N PHE A 31 2.58 -0.09 1.42
CA PHE A 31 2.39 0.99 2.39
C PHE A 31 2.84 2.35 1.81
N MET A 32 4.03 2.41 1.21
CA MET A 32 4.54 3.62 0.58
C MET A 32 3.66 4.08 -0.59
N ASN A 33 3.13 3.15 -1.39
CA ASN A 33 2.26 3.46 -2.53
C ASN A 33 0.95 4.07 -2.05
N GLU A 34 0.23 3.36 -1.18
CA GLU A 34 -1.10 3.75 -0.70
C GLU A 34 -1.07 5.12 0.00
N THR A 35 -0.09 5.32 0.88
CA THR A 35 0.05 6.58 1.62
C THR A 35 0.43 7.75 0.71
N THR A 36 1.29 7.54 -0.28
CA THR A 36 1.66 8.61 -1.23
C THR A 36 0.48 8.95 -2.16
N VAL A 37 -0.23 7.95 -2.68
CA VAL A 37 -1.41 8.16 -3.53
C VAL A 37 -2.53 8.83 -2.74
N ALA A 38 -2.78 8.42 -1.48
CA ALA A 38 -3.75 9.08 -0.62
C ALA A 38 -3.40 10.56 -0.36
N ALA A 39 -2.12 10.87 -0.22
CA ALA A 39 -1.67 12.23 0.07
C ALA A 39 -1.57 13.13 -1.17
N LEU A 40 -1.18 12.60 -2.34
CA LEU A 40 -0.85 13.40 -3.54
C LEU A 40 -1.77 13.14 -4.74
N GLY A 41 -2.58 12.08 -4.72
CA GLY A 41 -3.37 11.62 -5.85
C GLY A 41 -2.49 11.35 -7.08
N LEU A 42 -2.92 11.86 -8.24
CA LEU A 42 -2.19 11.70 -9.51
C LEU A 42 -0.74 12.24 -9.46
N ARG A 43 -0.43 13.19 -8.57
CA ARG A 43 0.93 13.72 -8.43
C ARG A 43 1.92 12.71 -7.85
N ALA A 44 1.44 11.60 -7.27
CA ALA A 44 2.28 10.49 -6.82
C ALA A 44 2.83 9.64 -7.97
N PHE A 45 2.31 9.77 -9.19
CA PHE A 45 2.52 8.80 -10.28
C PHE A 45 4.00 8.50 -10.59
N MET A 46 4.85 9.54 -10.65
CA MET A 46 6.28 9.33 -10.90
C MET A 46 6.99 8.61 -9.75
N PHE A 47 6.56 8.88 -8.51
CA PHE A 47 7.07 8.18 -7.34
C PHE A 47 6.61 6.72 -7.33
N THR A 48 5.34 6.45 -7.66
CA THR A 48 4.83 5.07 -7.74
C THR A 48 5.57 4.25 -8.79
N LEU A 49 5.99 4.85 -9.92
CA LEU A 49 6.81 4.15 -10.92
C LEU A 49 8.21 3.78 -10.38
N LYS A 50 8.85 4.66 -9.60
CA LYS A 50 10.12 4.33 -8.93
C LYS A 50 9.94 3.22 -7.91
N LEU A 51 8.86 3.32 -7.13
CA LEU A 51 8.52 2.39 -6.08
C LEU A 51 8.25 0.99 -6.63
N GLU A 52 7.56 0.86 -7.77
CA GLU A 52 7.35 -0.43 -8.43
C GLU A 52 8.66 -1.09 -8.90
N ARG A 53 9.70 -0.30 -9.16
CA ARG A 53 11.04 -0.80 -9.55
C ARG A 53 11.91 -1.18 -8.36
N ALA A 54 11.60 -0.70 -7.16
CA ALA A 54 12.34 -1.03 -5.94
C ALA A 54 11.91 -2.42 -5.43
N ASN A 55 12.85 -3.37 -5.49
CA ASN A 55 12.66 -4.78 -5.12
C ASN A 55 13.65 -5.24 -4.02
N SER A 56 14.51 -4.35 -3.52
CA SER A 56 15.37 -4.60 -2.36
C SER A 56 15.13 -3.62 -1.21
N LYS A 57 15.60 -4.00 -0.02
CA LYS A 57 15.53 -3.18 1.20
C LYS A 57 16.29 -1.88 1.01
N GLU A 58 17.44 -1.95 0.36
CA GLU A 58 18.32 -0.82 0.05
C GLU A 58 17.62 0.15 -0.91
N GLU A 59 17.03 -0.36 -2.00
CA GLU A 59 16.31 0.47 -2.99
C GLU A 59 15.10 1.17 -2.37
N LEU A 60 14.35 0.50 -1.48
CA LEU A 60 13.25 1.14 -0.75
C LEU A 60 13.74 2.18 0.26
N SER A 61 14.85 1.91 0.94
CA SER A 61 15.48 2.85 1.86
C SER A 61 15.92 4.13 1.14
N ASP A 62 16.48 4.01 -0.07
CA ASP A 62 16.91 5.15 -0.89
C ASP A 62 15.74 6.05 -1.32
N LEU A 63 14.51 5.50 -1.36
CA LEU A 63 13.30 6.26 -1.67
C LEU A 63 12.70 7.00 -0.47
N VAL A 64 13.09 6.67 0.78
CA VAL A 64 12.53 7.28 2.01
C VAL A 64 12.69 8.81 2.05
N PRO A 65 13.86 9.40 1.70
CA PRO A 65 14.02 10.86 1.70
C PRO A 65 13.12 11.56 0.66
N GLU A 66 12.90 10.94 -0.51
CA GLU A 66 12.00 11.46 -1.54
C GLU A 66 10.54 11.37 -1.08
N TYR A 67 10.14 10.22 -0.53
CA TYR A 67 8.83 9.99 0.06
C TYR A 67 8.49 11.07 1.12
N GLN A 68 9.42 11.32 2.05
CA GLN A 68 9.25 12.33 3.09
C GLN A 68 9.03 13.73 2.50
N ARG A 69 9.81 14.11 1.48
CA ARG A 69 9.66 15.41 0.80
C ARG A 69 8.32 15.53 0.08
N LEU A 70 7.82 14.45 -0.52
CA LEU A 70 6.51 14.43 -1.19
C LEU A 70 5.39 14.65 -0.18
N LEU A 71 5.42 13.95 0.95
CA LEU A 71 4.43 14.11 2.01
C LEU A 71 4.48 15.51 2.64
N ALA A 72 5.67 16.05 2.89
CA ALA A 72 5.83 17.39 3.46
C ALA A 72 5.22 18.47 2.56
N LYS A 73 5.29 18.30 1.23
CA LYS A 73 4.66 19.21 0.27
C LYS A 73 3.13 19.14 0.29
N SER A 74 2.58 17.95 0.53
CA SER A 74 1.12 17.73 0.59
C SER A 74 0.52 18.22 1.92
N ARG A 75 1.17 17.94 3.05
CA ARG A 75 0.66 18.24 4.40
C ARG A 75 1.48 19.31 5.12
N LYS A 76 1.47 20.53 4.57
CA LYS A 76 2.23 21.66 5.15
C LYS A 76 1.81 22.02 6.59
N SER A 77 0.55 21.78 6.93
CA SER A 77 0.00 22.06 8.26
C SER A 77 0.39 21.00 9.31
N GLU A 78 1.00 19.88 8.90
CA GLU A 78 1.36 18.75 9.77
C GLU A 78 2.82 18.32 9.52
N PRO A 79 3.82 19.12 9.92
CA PRO A 79 5.23 18.84 9.61
C PRO A 79 5.76 17.56 10.26
N ALA A 80 5.12 17.08 11.33
CA ALA A 80 5.49 15.83 12.00
C ALA A 80 5.03 14.57 11.23
N TYR A 81 4.04 14.68 10.35
CA TYR A 81 3.48 13.52 9.63
C TYR A 81 4.50 12.85 8.68
N PRO A 82 5.23 13.58 7.82
CA PRO A 82 6.25 12.99 6.96
C PRO A 82 7.34 12.23 7.74
N GLU A 83 7.81 12.79 8.85
CA GLU A 83 8.81 12.16 9.72
C GLU A 83 8.29 10.87 10.37
N ALA A 84 7.04 10.90 10.88
CA ALA A 84 6.42 9.73 11.48
C ALA A 84 6.25 8.58 10.45
N MET A 85 5.84 8.91 9.21
CA MET A 85 5.69 7.92 8.15
C MET A 85 7.04 7.37 7.67
N ALA A 86 8.06 8.22 7.52
CA ALA A 86 9.42 7.79 7.18
C ALA A 86 9.98 6.82 8.24
N ARG A 87 9.85 7.17 9.52
CA ARG A 87 10.26 6.30 10.64
C ARG A 87 9.50 4.98 10.65
N ARG A 88 8.21 4.99 10.28
CA ARG A 88 7.42 3.76 10.15
C ARG A 88 7.97 2.85 9.05
N ILE A 89 8.35 3.41 7.90
CA ILE A 89 8.95 2.65 6.80
C ILE A 89 10.28 2.03 7.25
N GLU A 90 11.15 2.80 7.90
CA GLU A 90 12.43 2.30 8.41
C GLU A 90 12.25 1.15 9.41
N GLN A 91 11.26 1.23 10.30
CA GLN A 91 10.91 0.12 11.21
C GLN A 91 10.41 -1.13 10.48
N MET A 92 9.63 -0.96 9.42
CA MET A 92 9.19 -2.09 8.61
C MET A 92 10.38 -2.71 7.88
N LEU A 93 11.25 -1.89 7.30
CA LEU A 93 12.49 -2.31 6.65
C LEU A 93 13.44 -3.01 7.63
N SER A 94 13.54 -2.58 8.89
CA SER A 94 14.39 -3.25 9.89
C SER A 94 13.84 -4.60 10.34
N SER A 95 12.54 -4.85 10.16
CA SER A 95 11.85 -6.07 10.58
C SER A 95 11.80 -7.15 9.49
N ILE A 96 12.35 -6.85 8.30
CA ILE A 96 12.53 -7.75 7.16
C ILE A 96 14.00 -8.06 6.94
#